data_AF-A0A7X3K3B6-F1
#
_entry.id   AF-A0A7X3K3B6-F1
#
_cell.length_a   1.000
_cell.length_b   1.000
_cell.length_c   1.000
_cell.angle_alpha   90.00
_cell.angle_beta   90.00
_cell.angle_gamma   90.00
#
_symmetry.space_group_name_H-M   'P 1'
#
loop_
_entity.id
_entity.type
_entity.pdbx_description
1 polymer ?
#
loop_
_entity_poly.entity_id
_entity_poly.type
_entity_poly.pdbx_seq_one_letter_code
_entity_poly.pdbx_strand_id
1 'polypeptide(L)' 'MTPITEQRDEYITIIAPTANEAMAQFKARGLAAQGYSIAGRIGRHQFTLVGGEDAQELFSGAGMIAATFCRRAAV' A
#
# COMPACT_ATOMS: atom_id res chain seq x y z
N MET A 1 27.58 3.94 -23.48
CA MET A 1 26.17 3.61 -23.19
C MET A 1 26.12 3.07 -21.77
N THR A 2 25.58 3.84 -20.83
CA THR A 2 25.38 3.42 -19.44
C THR A 2 24.14 2.52 -19.41
N PRO A 3 24.17 1.34 -18.77
CA PRO A 3 22.96 0.55 -18.63
C PRO A 3 21.95 1.37 -17.83
N ILE A 4 20.81 1.65 -18.43
CA ILE A 4 19.66 2.22 -17.73
C ILE A 4 19.10 1.03 -16.94
N THR A 5 19.56 0.86 -15.71
CA THR A 5 18.90 -0.08 -14.80
C THR A 5 17.47 0.43 -14.65
N GLU A 6 16.50 -0.28 -15.23
CA GLU A 6 15.09 0.08 -15.05
C GLU A 6 14.81 -0.01 -13.56
N GLN A 7 14.62 1.14 -12.91
CA GLN A 7 14.17 1.20 -11.53
C GLN A 7 12.65 1.20 -11.58
N ARG A 8 12.03 0.18 -10.96
CA ARG A 8 10.57 0.14 -10.80
C ARG A 8 10.23 0.54 -9.38
N ASP A 9 9.27 1.45 -9.26
CA ASP A 9 8.66 1.77 -7.98
C ASP A 9 7.68 0.65 -7.62
N GLU A 10 7.94 -0.02 -6.50
CA GLU A 10 7.04 -1.01 -5.93
C GLU A 10 6.21 -0.37 -4.82
N TYR A 11 4.93 -0.73 -4.77
CA TYR A 11 4.00 -0.20 -3.79
C TYR A 11 3.34 -1.31 -2.97
N ILE A 12 3.18 -1.07 -1.68
CA ILE A 12 2.40 -1.91 -0.77
C ILE A 12 1.41 -1.01 -0.06
N THR A 13 0.12 -1.36 -0.12
CA THR A 13 -0.91 -0.71 0.69
C THR A 13 -1.36 -1.66 1.79
N ILE A 14 -1.26 -1.21 3.03
CA ILE A 14 -1.83 -1.91 4.19
C ILE A 14 -3.19 -1.26 4.48
N ILE A 15 -4.23 -2.09 4.47
CA ILE A 15 -5.61 -1.70 4.81
C ILE A 15 -5.90 -2.20 6.22
N ALA A 16 -6.29 -1.31 7.13
CA ALA A 16 -6.59 -1.65 8.53
C ALA A 16 -7.68 -0.74 9.15
N PRO A 17 -8.37 -1.17 10.21
CA PRO A 17 -9.33 -0.32 10.94
C PRO A 17 -8.73 1.01 11.44
N THR A 18 -7.48 0.99 11.89
CA THR A 18 -6.77 2.14 12.47
C THR A 18 -5.36 2.33 11.88
N ALA A 19 -4.84 3.56 11.96
CA ALA A 19 -3.48 3.86 11.49
C ALA A 19 -2.42 3.14 12.34
N ASN A 20 -2.67 2.97 13.65
CA ASN A 20 -1.77 2.24 14.54
C ASN A 20 -1.65 0.77 14.13
N GLU A 21 -2.75 0.12 13.77
CA GLU A 21 -2.72 -1.26 13.27
C GLU A 21 -1.96 -1.37 11.94
N ALA A 22 -2.17 -0.43 11.02
CA ALA A 22 -1.43 -0.38 9.76
C ALA A 22 0.08 -0.22 10.00
N MET A 23 0.48 0.66 10.92
CA MET A 23 1.89 0.88 11.28
C MET A 23 2.49 -0.29 12.06
N ALA A 24 1.70 -0.98 12.88
CA ALA A 24 2.11 -2.21 13.55
C ALA A 24 2.42 -3.31 12.51
N GLN A 25 1.58 -3.46 11.49
CA GLN A 25 1.82 -4.37 10.37
C GLN A 25 3.06 -3.98 9.55
N PHE A 26 3.26 -2.68 9.30
CA PHE A 26 4.48 -2.19 8.62
C PHE A 26 5.75 -2.62 9.37
N LYS A 27 5.77 -2.46 10.70
CA LYS A 27 6.89 -2.89 11.55
C LYS A 27 7.04 -4.40 11.61
N ALA A 28 5.95 -5.13 11.84
CA ALA A 28 5.95 -6.59 11.95
C ALA A 28 6.48 -7.28 10.69
N ARG A 29 6.20 -6.72 9.51
CA ARG A 29 6.70 -7.21 8.22
C ARG A 29 8.12 -6.75 7.88
N GLY A 30 8.75 -5.93 8.73
CA GLY A 30 10.09 -5.39 8.49
C GLY A 30 10.19 -4.53 7.23
N LEU A 31 9.11 -3.87 6.81
CA LEU A 31 9.07 -3.17 5.51
C LEU A 31 10.08 -2.03 5.43
N ALA A 32 10.39 -1.37 6.54
CA ALA A 32 11.47 -0.38 6.60
C ALA A 32 12.84 -0.98 6.24
N ALA A 33 13.16 -2.18 6.76
CA ALA A 33 14.41 -2.86 6.45
C ALA A 33 14.48 -3.32 4.99
N GLN A 34 13.32 -3.50 4.35
CA GLN A 34 13.20 -3.81 2.92
C GLN A 34 13.23 -2.56 2.02
N GLY A 35 13.43 -1.37 2.60
CA GLY A 35 13.54 -0.11 1.88
C GLY A 35 12.21 0.60 1.59
N TYR A 36 11.08 0.12 2.12
CA TYR A 36 9.80 0.80 1.95
C TYR A 36 9.68 2.02 2.87
N SER A 37 9.12 3.09 2.31
CA SER A 37 8.83 4.35 3.00
C SER A 37 7.40 4.81 2.68
N ILE A 38 6.85 5.74 3.46
CA ILE A 38 5.50 6.23 3.26
C ILE A 38 5.37 6.97 1.91
N ALA A 39 4.44 6.53 1.06
CA ALA A 39 4.27 7.06 -0.29
C ALA A 39 3.37 8.31 -0.33
N GLY A 40 2.59 8.58 0.73
CA GLY A 40 1.64 9.68 0.78
C GLY A 40 0.88 9.77 2.10
N ARG A 41 -0.16 10.62 2.13
CA ARG A 41 -0.97 10.82 3.33
C ARG A 41 -1.76 9.55 3.67
N ILE A 42 -1.66 9.11 4.93
CA ILE A 42 -2.52 8.07 5.47
C ILE A 42 -3.92 8.64 5.69
N GLY A 43 -4.93 7.97 5.14
CA GLY A 43 -6.31 8.44 5.15
C GLY A 43 -7.30 7.29 5.31
N ARG A 44 -8.54 7.63 5.71
CA ARG A 44 -9.65 6.68 5.80
C ARG A 44 -10.41 6.69 4.47
N HIS A 45 -10.46 5.53 3.81
CA HIS A 45 -11.07 5.34 2.50
C HIS A 45 -12.15 4.26 2.57
N GLN A 46 -13.14 4.36 1.69
CA GLN A 46 -13.99 3.22 1.34
C GLN A 46 -13.36 2.49 0.15
N PHE A 47 -13.56 1.18 0.07
CA PHE A 47 -12.90 0.33 -0.92
C PHE A 47 -13.94 -0.36 -1.77
N THR A 48 -13.81 -0.25 -3.08
CA THR A 48 -14.64 -0.95 -4.06
C THR A 48 -13.73 -1.75 -4.97
N LEU A 49 -13.96 -3.05 -5.04
CA LEU A 49 -13.31 -3.94 -5.99
C LEU A 49 -14.14 -3.98 -7.27
N VAL A 50 -13.56 -3.56 -8.38
CA VAL A 50 -14.19 -3.65 -9.70
C VAL A 50 -13.61 -4.86 -10.43
N GLY A 51 -14.47 -5.71 -10.98
CA GLY A 51 -14.07 -6.89 -11.75
C GLY A 51 -15.10 -7.22 -12.83
N GLY A 52 -14.71 -7.11 -14.10
CA GLY A 52 -15.64 -7.27 -15.22
C GLY A 52 -16.67 -6.15 -15.26
N GLU A 53 -17.95 -6.50 -15.35
CA GLU A 53 -19.06 -5.55 -15.34
C GLU A 53 -19.54 -5.19 -13.92
N ASP A 54 -19.04 -5.89 -12.89
CA ASP A 54 -19.50 -5.73 -11.52
C ASP A 54 -18.53 -4.93 -10.64
N ALA A 55 -19.10 -4.25 -9.65
CA ALA A 55 -18.39 -3.57 -8.59
C ALA A 55 -18.90 -4.05 -7.22
N GLN A 56 -17.97 -4.46 -6.35
CA GLN A 56 -18.27 -4.93 -5.00
C GLN A 56 -17.63 -4.00 -3.97
N GLU A 57 -18.43 -3.49 -3.03
CA GLU A 57 -17.90 -2.83 -1.84
C GLU A 57 -17.17 -3.83 -0.94
N LEU A 58 -15.91 -3.54 -0.62
CA LEU A 58 -15.13 -4.28 0.34
C LEU A 58 -15.43 -3.78 1.76
N PHE A 59 -15.21 -4.65 2.75
CA PHE A 59 -15.41 -4.34 4.17
C PHE A 59 -16.83 -3.84 4.49
N SER A 60 -17.83 -4.31 3.74
CA SER A 60 -19.24 -3.89 3.88
C SER A 60 -19.44 -2.37 3.79
N GLY A 61 -18.63 -1.69 2.98
CA GLY A 61 -18.68 -0.24 2.80
C GLY A 61 -18.08 0.57 3.96
N ALA A 62 -17.52 -0.09 4.98
CA ALA A 62 -16.88 0.60 6.09
C ALA A 62 -15.60 1.32 5.66
N GLY A 63 -15.42 2.55 6.16
CA GLY A 63 -14.16 3.27 5.94
C GLY A 63 -13.00 2.62 6.68
N MET A 64 -11.94 2.26 5.97
CA MET A 64 -10.71 1.69 6.52
C MET A 64 -9.52 2.60 6.25
N ILE A 65 -8.47 2.50 7.06
CA ILE A 65 -7.22 3.23 6.81
C ILE A 65 -6.45 2.57 5.67
N ALA A 66 -6.07 3.36 4.66
CA ALA A 66 -5.10 3.00 3.65
C ALA A 66 -3.75 3.63 3.99
N ALA A 67 -2.74 2.81 4.28
CA ALA A 67 -1.35 3.24 4.40
C ALA A 67 -0.54 2.65 3.25
N THR A 68 -0.18 3.50 2.28
CA THR A 68 0.61 3.09 1.12
C THR A 68 2.09 3.43 1.33
N PHE A 69 2.93 2.44 1.05
CA PHE A 69 4.38 2.51 1.15
C PHE A 69 4.98 2.20 -0.21
N CYS A 70 6.10 2.84 -0.54
CA CYS A 70 6.84 2.59 -1.77
C CYS A 70 8.32 2.36 -1.52
N ARG A 71 8.95 1.63 -2.44
CA ARG A 71 10.40 1.54 -2.56
C ARG A 71 10.81 1.53 -4.02
N ARG A 72 12.05 1.91 -4.29
CA ARG A 72 12.70 1.68 -5.58
C ARG A 72 13.35 0.30 -5.58
N ALA A 73 12.90 -0.56 -6.48
CA ALA A 73 13.54 -1.84 -6.74
C ALA A 73 14.36 -1.74 -8.04
N ALA A 74 15.62 -2.17 -7.98
CA ALA A 74 16.40 -2.42 -9.19
C ALA A 74 15.92 -3.74 -9.79
N VAL A 75 15.60 -3.73 -11.09
CA VAL A 75 15.19 -4.92 -11.85
C VAL A 75 16.43 -5.68 -12.32
#